data_AF-A0A535TNZ6-F1
#
_entry.id   AF-A0A535TNZ6-F1
#
_cell.length_a   1.000
_cell.length_b   1.000
_cell.length_c   1.000
_cell.angle_alpha   90.00
_cell.angle_beta   90.00
_cell.angle_gamma   90.00
#
_symmetry.space_group_name_H-M   'P 1'
#
loop_
_entity.id
_entity.type
_entity.pdbx_description
1 polymer ?
#
loop_
_entity_poly.entity_id
_entity_poly.type
_entity_poly.pdbx_seq_one_letter_code
_entity_poly.pdbx_strand_id
1 'polypeptide(L)'
;MLVAYGPDGHPIVAEETPLDQLQRWSHERALLCPNCRGVVHVRGGPEKRTQLHFAHQKGECAWSTEAESVRHARGKSVLAHWLSVQFPQAAITLEERLPEPNRVADVFIRHKHGACWAVEFQCAPLDIHEWQHRHSAYRHAHILDIWIIGNNRREKQEAFIEAVIATAREALFLDPLAVPPAAWLRWPVSYETLQLWPQGTAWRPSLEGWVGRLGYCASLHDQLYNMRLGEQGLLIHPARATLEKRTQLLQAMAVAPSVDEVSLLSYLGQNVNEEAVRDVILPLLRAYLRDPDLLRRYNFGRGSPHQPLREEDALRVQRAMHWLLSLAKKGYSATCLQGLLKELPFVGSYAAFARYYEMLLELLDSTSS
;
A
#
# COMPACT_ATOMS: atom_id res chain seq x y z
N MET A 1 -27.39 -11.07 3.95
CA MET A 1 -27.07 -11.41 2.55
C MET A 1 -27.61 -10.31 1.64
N LEU A 2 -26.89 -10.03 0.56
CA LEU A 2 -27.20 -8.95 -0.38
C LEU A 2 -27.92 -9.44 -1.63
N VAL A 3 -27.91 -10.75 -1.89
CA VAL A 3 -28.50 -11.36 -3.08
C VAL A 3 -29.63 -12.33 -2.73
N ALA A 4 -30.69 -12.29 -3.52
CA ALA A 4 -31.79 -13.26 -3.50
C ALA A 4 -32.15 -13.65 -4.94
N TYR A 5 -32.89 -14.73 -5.12
CA TYR A 5 -33.60 -15.00 -6.38
C TYR A 5 -34.95 -14.29 -6.36
N GLY A 6 -35.22 -13.48 -7.38
CA GLY A 6 -36.52 -12.83 -7.57
C GLY A 6 -37.59 -13.79 -8.13
N PRO A 7 -38.80 -13.29 -8.41
CA PRO A 7 -39.93 -14.10 -8.88
C PRO A 7 -39.62 -14.87 -10.18
N ASP A 8 -38.82 -14.26 -11.06
CA ASP A 8 -38.43 -14.85 -12.35
C ASP A 8 -37.27 -15.86 -12.22
N GLY A 9 -36.82 -16.15 -10.99
CA GLY A 9 -35.72 -17.08 -10.72
C GLY A 9 -34.31 -16.51 -10.99
N HIS A 10 -34.20 -15.24 -11.38
CA HIS A 10 -32.93 -14.55 -11.59
C HIS A 10 -32.39 -13.93 -10.29
N PRO A 11 -31.05 -13.86 -10.11
CA PRO A 11 -30.44 -13.23 -8.96
C PRO A 11 -30.68 -11.71 -8.99
N ILE A 12 -31.01 -11.13 -7.84
CA ILE A 12 -31.22 -9.70 -7.64
C ILE A 12 -30.37 -9.20 -6.47
N VAL A 13 -29.81 -8.00 -6.60
CA VAL A 13 -29.02 -7.34 -5.55
C VAL A 13 -29.92 -6.34 -4.82
N ALA A 14 -29.91 -6.38 -3.48
CA ALA A 14 -30.78 -5.56 -2.64
C ALA A 14 -30.61 -4.05 -2.84
N GLU A 15 -29.38 -3.57 -3.09
CA GLU A 15 -29.11 -2.14 -3.31
C GLU A 15 -29.42 -1.67 -4.74
N GLU A 16 -29.46 -2.57 -5.71
CA GLU A 16 -29.68 -2.24 -7.12
C GLU A 16 -31.16 -2.33 -7.52
N THR A 17 -32.00 -2.89 -6.64
CA THR A 17 -33.43 -3.08 -6.90
C THR A 17 -34.26 -2.02 -6.17
N PRO A 18 -35.24 -1.37 -6.82
CA PRO A 18 -36.12 -0.40 -6.17
C PRO A 18 -36.79 -0.94 -4.90
N LEU A 19 -36.79 -0.15 -3.82
CA LEU A 19 -37.29 -0.58 -2.51
C LEU A 19 -38.77 -0.96 -2.54
N ASP A 20 -39.60 -0.23 -3.26
CA ASP A 20 -41.04 -0.51 -3.42
C ASP A 20 -41.27 -1.87 -4.10
N GLN A 21 -40.41 -2.24 -5.05
CA GLN A 21 -40.46 -3.52 -5.74
C GLN A 21 -40.01 -4.65 -4.81
N LEU A 22 -38.90 -4.47 -4.08
CA LEU A 22 -38.44 -5.44 -3.08
C LEU A 22 -39.47 -5.67 -1.97
N GLN A 23 -40.14 -4.60 -1.50
CA GLN A 23 -41.19 -4.70 -0.48
C GLN A 23 -42.39 -5.50 -0.99
N ARG A 24 -42.83 -5.27 -2.23
CA ARG A 24 -43.90 -6.05 -2.88
C ARG A 24 -43.54 -7.53 -2.96
N TRP A 25 -42.39 -7.87 -3.56
CA TRP A 25 -41.95 -9.26 -3.67
C TRP A 25 -41.74 -9.94 -2.31
N SER A 26 -41.25 -9.19 -1.32
CA SER A 26 -41.11 -9.68 0.06
C SER A 26 -42.46 -9.96 0.72
N HIS A 27 -43.49 -9.17 0.44
CA HIS A 27 -44.85 -9.41 0.94
C HIS A 27 -45.48 -10.63 0.26
N GLU A 28 -45.27 -10.76 -1.05
CA GLU A 28 -45.74 -11.89 -1.89
C GLU A 28 -44.95 -13.19 -1.65
N ARG A 29 -43.93 -13.17 -0.80
CA ARG A 29 -43.02 -14.31 -0.52
C ARG A 29 -42.34 -14.83 -1.79
N ALA A 30 -42.10 -13.96 -2.77
CA ALA A 30 -41.54 -14.28 -4.08
C ALA A 30 -40.00 -14.16 -4.13
N LEU A 31 -39.35 -13.89 -2.99
CA LEU A 31 -37.91 -13.81 -2.86
C LEU A 31 -37.36 -15.09 -2.23
N LEU A 32 -36.40 -15.73 -2.89
CA LEU A 32 -35.84 -17.00 -2.46
C LEU A 32 -34.35 -16.89 -2.15
N CYS A 33 -33.90 -17.56 -1.10
CA CYS A 33 -32.49 -17.67 -0.76
C CYS A 33 -31.72 -18.45 -1.85
N PRO A 34 -30.56 -17.96 -2.32
CA PRO A 34 -29.73 -18.70 -3.28
C PRO A 34 -29.14 -20.00 -2.74
N ASN A 35 -29.07 -20.15 -1.41
CA ASN A 35 -28.45 -21.30 -0.76
C ASN A 35 -29.46 -22.42 -0.52
N CYS A 36 -30.52 -22.15 0.26
CA CYS A 36 -31.51 -23.15 0.66
C CYS A 36 -32.82 -23.10 -0.14
N ARG A 37 -32.99 -22.11 -1.05
CA ARG A 37 -34.26 -21.84 -1.76
C ARG A 37 -35.45 -21.52 -0.86
N GLY A 38 -35.23 -21.33 0.45
CA GLY A 38 -36.24 -20.86 1.39
C GLY A 38 -36.62 -19.41 1.15
N VAL A 39 -37.81 -19.01 1.59
CA VAL A 39 -38.29 -17.63 1.45
C VAL A 39 -37.44 -16.68 2.29
N VAL A 40 -37.09 -15.53 1.72
CA VAL A 40 -36.39 -14.44 2.41
C VAL A 40 -37.20 -13.15 2.33
N HIS A 41 -36.98 -12.25 3.27
CA HIS A 41 -37.66 -10.96 3.34
C HIS A 41 -36.65 -9.81 3.26
N VAL A 42 -37.04 -8.72 2.60
CA VAL A 42 -36.23 -7.50 2.55
C VAL A 42 -36.24 -6.81 3.92
N ARG A 43 -35.06 -6.41 4.40
CA ARG A 43 -34.83 -5.71 5.65
C ARG A 43 -33.86 -4.54 5.42
N GLY A 44 -33.75 -3.65 6.41
CA GLY A 44 -32.98 -2.41 6.30
C GLY A 44 -33.72 -1.31 5.55
N GLY A 45 -32.97 -0.37 4.97
CA GLY A 45 -33.46 0.76 4.20
C GLY A 45 -33.33 2.12 4.90
N PRO A 46 -33.74 3.21 4.22
CA PRO A 46 -33.55 4.58 4.69
C PRO A 46 -34.13 4.84 6.08
N GLU A 47 -35.31 4.32 6.37
CA GLU A 47 -35.99 4.47 7.66
C GLU A 47 -35.17 3.87 8.82
N LYS A 48 -34.55 2.71 8.59
CA LYS A 48 -33.73 1.99 9.58
C LYS A 48 -32.27 2.42 9.55
N ARG A 49 -31.89 3.39 8.70
CA ARG A 49 -30.51 3.86 8.48
C ARG A 49 -29.50 2.71 8.34
N THR A 50 -29.93 1.64 7.68
CA THR A 50 -29.13 0.43 7.48
C THR A 50 -29.25 -0.01 6.03
N GLN A 51 -28.20 -0.67 5.53
CA GLN A 51 -28.16 -1.21 4.19
C GLN A 51 -29.31 -2.19 3.95
N LEU A 52 -29.88 -2.16 2.74
CA LEU A 52 -30.88 -3.14 2.32
C LEU A 52 -30.25 -4.52 2.21
N HIS A 53 -30.92 -5.51 2.78
CA HIS A 53 -30.45 -6.90 2.77
C HIS A 53 -31.62 -7.87 2.85
N PHE A 54 -31.38 -9.12 2.47
CA PHE A 54 -32.33 -10.21 2.60
C PHE A 54 -32.05 -11.02 3.87
N ALA A 55 -33.12 -11.44 4.54
CA ALA A 55 -33.03 -12.27 5.75
C ALA A 55 -34.13 -13.33 5.79
N HIS A 56 -33.80 -14.51 6.31
CA HIS A 56 -34.75 -15.57 6.66
C HIS A 56 -35.60 -15.18 7.88
N GLN A 57 -36.69 -15.92 8.14
CA GLN A 57 -37.22 -15.99 9.49
C GLN A 57 -36.30 -16.88 10.34
N LYS A 58 -36.17 -16.60 11.63
CA LYS A 58 -35.15 -17.26 12.50
C LYS A 58 -35.26 -18.79 12.40
N GLY A 59 -34.15 -19.46 12.10
CA GLY A 59 -34.02 -20.92 12.15
C GLY A 59 -34.28 -21.68 10.84
N GLU A 60 -34.58 -20.99 9.73
CA GLU A 60 -35.03 -21.64 8.48
C GLU A 60 -33.90 -22.07 7.52
N CYS A 61 -32.64 -21.74 7.81
CA CYS A 61 -31.54 -22.02 6.88
C CYS A 61 -30.26 -22.44 7.60
N ALA A 62 -29.80 -23.66 7.31
CA ALA A 62 -28.52 -24.18 7.81
C ALA A 62 -27.30 -23.39 7.28
N TRP A 63 -27.47 -22.64 6.20
CA TRP A 63 -26.45 -21.76 5.61
C TRP A 63 -26.54 -20.32 6.14
N SER A 64 -27.52 -20.04 7.00
CA SER A 64 -27.70 -18.76 7.69
C SER A 64 -27.03 -18.84 9.07
N THR A 65 -25.72 -19.09 9.10
CA THR A 65 -24.94 -19.06 10.34
C THR A 65 -24.46 -17.64 10.63
N GLU A 66 -24.86 -17.14 11.80
CA GLU A 66 -24.62 -15.81 12.36
C GLU A 66 -25.16 -14.62 11.54
N ALA A 67 -25.64 -13.59 12.24
CA ALA A 67 -26.10 -12.38 11.59
C ALA A 67 -24.89 -11.70 10.92
N GLU A 68 -24.88 -11.69 9.59
CA GLU A 68 -23.89 -10.98 8.80
C GLU A 68 -23.75 -9.53 9.31
N SER A 69 -22.52 -9.14 9.66
CA SER A 69 -22.28 -7.81 10.21
C SER A 69 -22.48 -6.72 9.15
N VAL A 70 -22.90 -5.52 9.60
CA VAL A 70 -23.01 -4.33 8.72
C VAL A 70 -21.69 -4.04 8.00
N ARG A 71 -20.55 -4.26 8.65
CA ARG A 71 -19.22 -4.09 8.04
C ARG A 71 -19.05 -5.04 6.86
N HIS A 72 -19.35 -6.33 7.03
CA HIS A 72 -19.20 -7.35 5.99
C HIS A 72 -20.08 -7.06 4.79
N ALA A 73 -21.38 -6.81 5.03
CA ALA A 73 -22.33 -6.44 3.98
C ALA A 73 -21.87 -5.17 3.23
N ARG A 74 -21.51 -4.11 3.95
CA ARG A 74 -21.02 -2.87 3.33
C ARG A 74 -19.73 -3.09 2.56
N GLY A 75 -18.81 -3.89 3.08
CA GLY A 75 -17.54 -4.21 2.43
C GLY A 75 -17.72 -4.91 1.10
N LYS A 76 -18.66 -5.85 0.99
CA LYS A 76 -18.98 -6.50 -0.28
C LYS A 76 -19.44 -5.50 -1.34
N SER A 77 -20.39 -4.62 -1.02
CA SER A 77 -20.85 -3.58 -1.95
C SER A 77 -19.72 -2.61 -2.34
N VAL A 78 -18.91 -2.18 -1.37
CA VAL A 78 -17.75 -1.29 -1.62
C VAL A 78 -16.74 -1.96 -2.56
N LEU A 79 -16.43 -3.25 -2.32
CA LEU A 79 -15.51 -4.02 -3.15
C LEU A 79 -16.07 -4.27 -4.55
N ALA A 80 -17.34 -4.66 -4.68
CA ALA A 80 -17.97 -4.85 -5.99
C ALA A 80 -17.94 -3.56 -6.82
N HIS A 81 -18.23 -2.41 -6.20
CA HIS A 81 -18.11 -1.12 -6.88
C HIS A 81 -16.65 -0.78 -7.24
N TRP A 82 -15.70 -0.95 -6.32
CA TRP A 82 -14.29 -0.71 -6.57
C TRP A 82 -13.75 -1.57 -7.72
N LEU A 83 -14.22 -2.82 -7.84
CA LEU A 83 -13.84 -3.75 -8.89
C LEU A 83 -14.51 -3.43 -10.23
N SER A 84 -15.78 -3.00 -10.24
CA SER A 84 -16.49 -2.67 -11.47
C SER A 84 -15.90 -1.43 -12.16
N VAL A 85 -15.41 -0.46 -11.38
CA VAL A 85 -14.67 0.70 -11.90
C VAL A 85 -13.35 0.27 -12.57
N GLN A 86 -12.65 -0.71 -12.00
CA GLN A 86 -11.36 -1.18 -12.52
C GLN A 86 -11.49 -2.12 -13.72
N PHE A 87 -12.53 -2.96 -13.74
CA PHE A 87 -12.76 -3.99 -14.74
C PHE A 87 -14.10 -3.80 -15.45
N PRO A 88 -14.29 -2.69 -16.21
CA PRO A 88 -15.58 -2.35 -16.80
C PRO A 88 -16.07 -3.36 -17.87
N GLN A 89 -15.19 -4.26 -18.33
CA GLN A 89 -15.52 -5.32 -19.29
C GLN A 89 -15.74 -6.68 -18.63
N ALA A 90 -15.53 -6.80 -17.32
CA ALA A 90 -15.76 -8.04 -16.58
C ALA A 90 -17.19 -8.04 -16.02
N ALA A 91 -17.77 -9.23 -15.87
CA ALA A 91 -18.99 -9.38 -15.09
C ALA A 91 -18.62 -9.49 -13.61
N ILE A 92 -19.13 -8.56 -12.81
CA ILE A 92 -18.93 -8.51 -11.35
C ILE A 92 -20.25 -8.92 -10.68
N THR A 93 -20.24 -9.97 -9.87
CA THR A 93 -21.41 -10.43 -9.12
C THR A 93 -21.14 -10.52 -7.63
N LEU A 94 -22.16 -10.21 -6.83
CA LEU A 94 -22.14 -10.39 -5.38
C LEU A 94 -22.64 -11.79 -5.03
N GLU A 95 -22.08 -12.40 -3.98
CA GLU A 95 -22.55 -13.67 -3.41
C GLU A 95 -22.74 -14.78 -4.47
N GLU A 96 -21.78 -14.91 -5.39
CA GLU A 96 -21.83 -15.87 -6.49
C GLU A 96 -21.68 -17.29 -5.95
N ARG A 97 -22.68 -18.14 -6.22
CA ARG A 97 -22.60 -19.56 -5.89
C ARG A 97 -21.83 -20.32 -6.96
N LEU A 98 -20.73 -20.95 -6.55
CA LEU A 98 -19.86 -21.74 -7.40
C LEU A 98 -20.21 -23.23 -7.30
N PRO A 99 -20.47 -23.92 -8.42
CA PRO A 99 -20.92 -25.32 -8.42
C PRO A 99 -19.86 -26.27 -7.84
N GLU A 100 -18.59 -26.05 -8.18
CA GLU A 100 -17.43 -26.66 -7.54
C GLU A 100 -16.53 -25.48 -7.14
N PRO A 101 -16.20 -25.27 -5.85
CA PRO A 101 -16.31 -26.18 -4.70
C PRO A 101 -17.58 -26.04 -3.82
N ASN A 102 -18.75 -25.76 -4.40
CA ASN A 102 -20.00 -25.49 -3.66
C ASN A 102 -19.81 -24.42 -2.56
N ARG A 103 -19.27 -23.27 -2.99
CA ARG A 103 -18.96 -22.10 -2.16
C ARG A 103 -19.71 -20.87 -2.67
N VAL A 104 -19.83 -19.88 -1.80
CA VAL A 104 -20.36 -18.56 -2.15
C VAL A 104 -19.22 -17.57 -2.04
N ALA A 105 -18.78 -17.03 -3.17
CA ALA A 105 -17.77 -15.98 -3.19
C ALA A 105 -18.43 -14.64 -2.83
N ASP A 106 -17.81 -13.86 -1.93
CA ASP A 106 -18.36 -12.57 -1.52
C ASP A 106 -18.52 -11.61 -2.71
N VAL A 107 -17.50 -11.51 -3.56
CA VAL A 107 -17.55 -10.87 -4.88
C VAL A 107 -16.86 -11.77 -5.91
N PHE A 108 -17.47 -11.95 -7.07
CA PHE A 108 -16.91 -12.76 -8.15
C PHE A 108 -16.70 -11.92 -9.41
N ILE A 109 -15.58 -12.18 -10.10
CA ILE A 109 -15.17 -11.49 -11.32
C ILE A 109 -15.04 -12.53 -12.42
N ARG A 110 -15.81 -12.37 -13.49
CA ARG A 110 -15.62 -13.13 -14.73
C ARG A 110 -15.09 -12.20 -15.81
N HIS A 111 -13.81 -12.33 -16.11
CA HIS A 111 -13.18 -11.56 -17.17
C HIS A 111 -13.61 -12.06 -18.56
N LYS A 112 -13.63 -11.17 -19.54
CA LYS A 112 -14.00 -11.48 -20.94
C LYS A 112 -13.13 -12.59 -21.56
N HIS A 113 -11.85 -12.68 -21.17
CA HIS A 113 -10.92 -13.72 -21.63
C HIS A 113 -11.02 -15.04 -20.85
N GLY A 114 -12.03 -15.21 -19.99
CA GLY A 114 -12.32 -16.47 -19.30
C GLY A 114 -11.72 -16.64 -17.91
N ALA A 115 -10.71 -15.84 -17.53
CA ALA A 115 -10.20 -15.84 -16.15
C ALA A 115 -11.30 -15.48 -15.14
N CYS A 116 -11.31 -16.18 -14.00
CA CYS A 116 -12.29 -16.02 -12.94
C CYS A 116 -11.59 -15.72 -11.62
N TRP A 117 -12.00 -14.66 -10.93
CA TRP A 117 -11.46 -14.29 -9.62
C TRP A 117 -12.57 -14.29 -8.57
N ALA A 118 -12.27 -14.76 -7.37
CA ALA A 118 -13.12 -14.66 -6.19
C ALA A 118 -12.46 -13.74 -5.16
N VAL A 119 -13.14 -12.65 -4.80
CA VAL A 119 -12.67 -11.73 -3.77
C VAL A 119 -13.46 -12.02 -2.49
N GLU A 120 -12.74 -12.38 -1.44
CA GLU A 120 -13.28 -12.78 -0.14
C GLU A 120 -13.04 -11.67 0.89
N PHE A 121 -14.08 -11.25 1.61
CA PHE A 121 -13.97 -10.19 2.62
C PHE A 121 -14.08 -10.75 4.05
N GLN A 122 -12.95 -11.06 4.67
CA GLN A 122 -12.91 -11.73 5.96
C GLN A 122 -12.99 -10.74 7.14
N CYS A 123 -14.16 -10.62 7.77
CA CYS A 123 -14.40 -9.80 8.96
C CYS A 123 -14.41 -10.58 10.30
N ALA A 124 -14.59 -11.91 10.26
CA ALA A 124 -14.69 -12.81 11.41
C ALA A 124 -13.41 -13.67 11.56
N PRO A 125 -13.16 -14.35 12.70
CA PRO A 125 -12.02 -15.25 12.81
C PRO A 125 -12.13 -16.32 11.74
N LEU A 126 -10.99 -16.70 11.16
CA LEU A 126 -10.92 -17.78 10.19
C LEU A 126 -9.81 -18.72 10.63
N ASP A 127 -10.16 -19.99 10.78
CA ASP A 127 -9.18 -21.02 11.04
C ASP A 127 -8.24 -21.19 9.84
N ILE A 128 -6.96 -21.43 10.08
CA ILE A 128 -5.97 -21.56 9.01
C ILE A 128 -6.24 -22.78 8.13
N HIS A 129 -6.73 -23.91 8.67
CA HIS A 129 -7.07 -25.07 7.87
C HIS A 129 -8.32 -24.80 7.02
N GLU A 130 -9.28 -24.05 7.55
CA GLU A 130 -10.43 -23.60 6.77
C GLU A 130 -10.01 -22.69 5.62
N TRP A 131 -9.11 -21.72 5.87
CA TRP A 131 -8.54 -20.87 4.83
C TRP A 131 -7.80 -21.71 3.77
N GLN A 132 -6.93 -22.64 4.17
CA GLN A 132 -6.19 -23.53 3.26
C GLN A 132 -7.12 -24.37 2.40
N HIS A 133 -8.20 -24.90 3.00
CA HIS A 133 -9.21 -25.66 2.28
C HIS A 133 -9.92 -24.77 1.25
N ARG A 134 -10.34 -23.55 1.61
CA ARG A 134 -10.97 -22.59 0.68
C ARG A 134 -10.03 -22.19 -0.45
N HIS A 135 -8.79 -21.84 -0.12
CA HIS A 135 -7.74 -21.48 -1.07
C HIS A 135 -7.46 -22.61 -2.08
N SER A 136 -7.30 -23.84 -1.59
CA SER A 136 -7.09 -25.01 -2.45
C SER A 136 -8.29 -25.27 -3.34
N ALA A 137 -9.51 -25.10 -2.82
CA ALA A 137 -10.73 -25.35 -3.55
C ALA A 137 -10.92 -24.36 -4.72
N TYR A 138 -10.64 -23.07 -4.51
CA TYR A 138 -10.59 -22.08 -5.60
C TYR A 138 -9.54 -22.43 -6.65
N ARG A 139 -8.33 -22.78 -6.20
CA ARG A 139 -7.23 -23.16 -7.09
C ARG A 139 -7.56 -24.36 -7.98
N HIS A 140 -8.19 -25.41 -7.43
CA HIS A 140 -8.62 -26.58 -8.22
C HIS A 140 -9.69 -26.22 -9.26
N ALA A 141 -10.53 -25.22 -8.98
CA ALA A 141 -11.54 -24.71 -9.91
C ALA A 141 -10.98 -23.71 -10.93
N HIS A 142 -9.65 -23.49 -10.98
CA HIS A 142 -9.00 -22.46 -11.79
C HIS A 142 -9.54 -21.04 -11.53
N ILE A 143 -9.92 -20.79 -10.27
CA ILE A 143 -10.37 -19.49 -9.78
C ILE A 143 -9.23 -18.90 -8.94
N LEU A 144 -8.85 -17.66 -9.24
CA LEU A 144 -7.91 -16.92 -8.41
C LEU A 144 -8.66 -16.35 -7.20
N ASP A 145 -8.26 -16.70 -5.98
CA ASP A 145 -8.82 -16.12 -4.78
C ASP A 145 -7.99 -14.97 -4.23
N ILE A 146 -8.67 -13.88 -3.86
CA ILE A 146 -8.07 -12.66 -3.33
C ILE A 146 -8.74 -12.39 -1.97
N TRP A 147 -7.93 -12.34 -0.91
CA TRP A 147 -8.43 -12.17 0.44
C TRP A 147 -8.22 -10.74 0.93
N ILE A 148 -9.31 -10.07 1.26
CA ILE A 148 -9.33 -8.73 1.86
C ILE A 148 -9.84 -8.87 3.29
N ILE A 149 -9.16 -8.25 4.24
CA ILE A 149 -9.41 -8.45 5.67
C ILE A 149 -10.10 -7.22 6.25
N GLY A 150 -11.09 -7.41 7.12
CA GLY A 150 -11.72 -6.29 7.81
C GLY A 150 -10.75 -5.54 8.73
N ASN A 151 -10.83 -4.21 8.77
CA ASN A 151 -9.98 -3.38 9.64
C ASN A 151 -10.05 -3.76 11.12
N ASN A 152 -11.18 -4.33 11.57
CA ASN A 152 -11.37 -4.87 12.92
C ASN A 152 -10.41 -6.03 13.27
N ARG A 153 -9.69 -6.57 12.29
CA ARG A 153 -8.71 -7.65 12.46
C ARG A 153 -7.26 -7.22 12.20
N ARG A 154 -7.03 -5.96 11.82
CA ARG A 154 -5.70 -5.44 11.45
C ARG A 154 -4.64 -5.70 12.53
N GLU A 155 -5.00 -5.53 13.79
CA GLU A 155 -4.11 -5.66 14.94
C GLU A 155 -4.12 -7.06 15.56
N LYS A 156 -4.86 -8.00 14.98
CA LYS A 156 -4.94 -9.38 15.48
C LYS A 156 -3.80 -10.21 14.89
N GLN A 157 -3.17 -11.01 15.75
CA GLN A 157 -2.17 -12.00 15.35
C GLN A 157 -2.89 -13.33 15.07
N GLU A 158 -3.21 -13.56 13.80
CA GLU A 158 -3.99 -14.72 13.38
C GLU A 158 -3.24 -15.48 12.29
N ALA A 159 -3.19 -16.80 12.44
CA ALA A 159 -2.43 -17.67 11.56
C ALA A 159 -2.91 -17.57 10.09
N PHE A 160 -4.19 -17.30 9.84
CA PHE A 160 -4.69 -17.10 8.48
C PHE A 160 -4.12 -15.83 7.84
N ILE A 161 -3.96 -14.73 8.60
CA ILE A 161 -3.40 -13.47 8.08
C ILE A 161 -1.93 -13.69 7.72
N GLU A 162 -1.19 -14.41 8.56
CA GLU A 162 0.18 -14.84 8.26
C GLU A 162 0.24 -15.69 6.99
N ALA A 163 -0.69 -16.62 6.82
CA ALA A 163 -0.76 -17.48 5.64
C ALA A 163 -1.09 -16.69 4.35
N VAL A 164 -2.00 -15.71 4.43
CA VAL A 164 -2.30 -14.78 3.31
C VAL A 164 -1.04 -14.01 2.92
N ILE A 165 -0.36 -13.37 3.89
CA ILE A 165 0.88 -12.62 3.61
C ILE A 165 1.99 -13.53 3.09
N ALA A 166 2.13 -14.74 3.62
CA ALA A 166 3.15 -15.69 3.15
C ALA A 166 2.91 -16.13 1.70
N THR A 167 1.64 -16.26 1.30
CA THR A 167 1.23 -16.76 -0.02
C THR A 167 1.20 -15.64 -1.07
N ALA A 168 0.51 -14.54 -0.76
CA ALA A 168 0.33 -13.40 -1.67
C ALA A 168 1.48 -12.38 -1.60
N ARG A 169 2.36 -12.47 -0.59
CA ARG A 169 3.40 -11.47 -0.26
C ARG A 169 2.86 -10.12 0.20
N GLU A 170 1.57 -10.04 0.49
CA GLU A 170 0.89 -8.84 0.96
C GLU A 170 -0.47 -9.19 1.57
N ALA A 171 -1.06 -8.21 2.25
CA ALA A 171 -2.44 -8.25 2.71
C ALA A 171 -3.06 -6.85 2.63
N LEU A 172 -4.33 -6.80 2.22
CA LEU A 172 -5.15 -5.59 2.26
C LEU A 172 -6.12 -5.65 3.43
N PHE A 173 -6.10 -4.63 4.27
CA PHE A 173 -7.14 -4.41 5.28
C PHE A 173 -8.07 -3.29 4.81
N LEU A 174 -9.38 -3.46 5.00
CA LEU A 174 -10.40 -2.51 4.56
C LEU A 174 -11.30 -2.09 5.72
N ASP A 175 -11.48 -0.78 5.88
CA ASP A 175 -12.58 -0.19 6.62
C ASP A 175 -13.64 0.32 5.62
N PRO A 176 -14.70 -0.46 5.38
CA PRO A 176 -15.74 -0.08 4.42
C PRO A 176 -16.76 0.91 5.01
N LEU A 177 -16.66 1.21 6.31
CA LEU A 177 -17.55 2.15 7.01
C LEU A 177 -16.98 3.58 7.02
N ALA A 178 -15.69 3.74 6.74
CA ALA A 178 -15.07 5.05 6.53
C ALA A 178 -15.59 5.72 5.24
N VAL A 179 -15.61 7.05 5.22
CA VAL A 179 -16.04 7.85 4.07
C VAL A 179 -14.95 8.86 3.70
N PRO A 180 -14.21 8.66 2.60
CA PRO A 180 -14.22 7.48 1.72
C PRO A 180 -13.67 6.21 2.42
N PRO A 181 -13.91 5.00 1.89
CA PRO A 181 -13.40 3.74 2.45
C PRO A 181 -11.87 3.77 2.60
N ALA A 182 -11.40 3.48 3.81
CA ALA A 182 -10.00 3.50 4.16
C ALA A 182 -9.40 2.10 4.05
N ALA A 183 -8.15 1.99 3.62
CA ALA A 183 -7.47 0.73 3.45
C ALA A 183 -6.01 0.79 3.93
N TRP A 184 -5.50 -0.38 4.34
CA TRP A 184 -4.11 -0.56 4.73
C TRP A 184 -3.48 -1.69 3.92
N LEU A 185 -2.46 -1.37 3.14
CA LEU A 185 -1.63 -2.36 2.45
C LEU A 185 -0.47 -2.75 3.37
N ARG A 186 -0.36 -4.02 3.72
CA ARG A 186 0.71 -4.57 4.55
C ARG A 186 1.52 -5.60 3.77
N TRP A 187 2.84 -5.55 3.87
CA TRP A 187 3.73 -6.52 3.23
C TRP A 187 5.01 -6.75 4.05
N PRO A 188 5.68 -7.91 3.91
CA PRO A 188 6.89 -8.21 4.66
C PRO A 188 8.09 -7.44 4.10
N VAL A 189 8.99 -6.99 4.98
CA VAL A 189 10.20 -6.26 4.62
C VAL A 189 11.41 -6.93 5.25
N SER A 190 12.45 -7.14 4.45
CA SER A 190 13.71 -7.70 4.93
C SER A 190 14.42 -6.70 5.85
N TYR A 191 15.24 -7.21 6.78
CA TYR A 191 16.08 -6.36 7.62
C TYR A 191 17.02 -5.48 6.79
N GLU A 192 17.60 -6.02 5.71
CA GLU A 192 18.47 -5.30 4.79
C GLU A 192 17.75 -4.11 4.14
N THR A 193 16.54 -4.32 3.63
CA THR A 193 15.71 -3.25 3.08
C THR A 193 15.40 -2.17 4.12
N LEU A 194 15.11 -2.56 5.37
CA LEU A 194 14.85 -1.61 6.44
C LEU A 194 16.06 -0.74 6.79
N GLN A 195 17.28 -1.28 6.71
CA GLN A 195 18.51 -0.53 6.93
C GLN A 195 18.80 0.47 5.80
N LEU A 196 18.35 0.18 4.57
CA LEU A 196 18.52 1.07 3.43
C LEU A 196 17.59 2.28 3.48
N TRP A 197 16.40 2.15 4.09
CA TRP A 197 15.44 3.24 4.14
C TRP A 197 15.89 4.35 5.09
N PRO A 198 16.07 5.59 4.59
CA PRO A 198 16.48 6.71 5.42
C PRO A 198 15.45 7.00 6.52
N GLN A 199 15.94 7.38 7.69
CA GLN A 199 15.08 7.76 8.80
C GLN A 199 14.56 9.19 8.62
N GLY A 200 13.35 9.47 9.09
CA GLY A 200 12.78 10.83 9.09
C GLY A 200 12.31 11.34 7.73
N THR A 201 12.29 10.51 6.69
CA THR A 201 11.72 10.88 5.38
C THR A 201 10.22 10.60 5.34
N ALA A 202 9.45 11.51 4.71
CA ALA A 202 7.99 11.43 4.64
C ALA A 202 7.46 10.20 3.89
N TRP A 203 8.26 9.62 3.00
CA TRP A 203 7.88 8.46 2.19
C TRP A 203 8.12 7.11 2.88
N ARG A 204 8.73 7.08 4.07
CA ARG A 204 8.96 5.84 4.80
C ARG A 204 7.61 5.29 5.27
N PRO A 205 7.24 4.03 4.95
CA PRO A 205 5.99 3.45 5.41
C PRO A 205 5.99 3.28 6.93
N SER A 206 4.80 3.14 7.52
CA SER A 206 4.72 2.75 8.94
C SER A 206 5.27 1.35 9.09
N LEU A 207 6.05 1.13 10.15
CA LEU A 207 6.49 -0.21 10.52
C LEU A 207 5.48 -0.76 11.52
N GLU A 208 4.76 -1.77 11.09
CA GLU A 208 3.87 -2.52 11.96
C GLU A 208 4.64 -3.71 12.53
N GLY A 209 4.37 -4.00 13.81
CA GLY A 209 5.10 -4.99 14.58
C GLY A 209 5.14 -6.38 13.93
N TRP A 210 5.97 -7.24 14.51
CA TRP A 210 6.24 -8.59 14.01
C TRP A 210 4.96 -9.39 13.73
N VAL A 211 4.80 -9.88 12.50
CA VAL A 211 3.69 -10.78 12.11
C VAL A 211 4.25 -12.21 12.04
N GLY A 212 4.06 -12.98 13.10
CA GLY A 212 4.35 -14.42 13.12
C GLY A 212 5.82 -14.81 13.01
N ARG A 213 6.19 -15.42 11.89
CA ARG A 213 7.58 -15.80 11.54
C ARG A 213 8.16 -14.96 10.38
N LEU A 214 7.40 -14.01 9.85
CA LEU A 214 7.71 -13.31 8.60
C LEU A 214 8.62 -12.08 8.79
N GLY A 215 8.95 -11.72 10.03
CA GLY A 215 9.80 -10.58 10.36
C GLY A 215 9.02 -9.26 10.45
N TYR A 216 9.64 -8.17 10.00
CA TYR A 216 9.03 -6.84 10.00
C TYR A 216 8.02 -6.69 8.87
N CYS A 217 6.92 -6.00 9.14
CA CYS A 217 5.97 -5.61 8.12
C CYS A 217 5.98 -4.09 7.95
N ALA A 218 5.94 -3.65 6.71
CA ALA A 218 5.61 -2.26 6.41
C ALA A 218 4.12 -2.17 6.08
N SER A 219 3.55 -1.01 6.36
CA SER A 219 2.15 -0.70 6.14
C SER A 219 2.00 0.68 5.50
N LEU A 220 1.07 0.78 4.55
CA LEU A 220 0.64 2.05 3.97
C LEU A 220 -0.86 2.19 4.17
N HIS A 221 -1.25 3.33 4.70
CA HIS A 221 -2.65 3.72 4.86
C HIS A 221 -3.03 4.69 3.75
N ASP A 222 -4.12 4.40 3.05
CA ASP A 222 -4.67 5.25 2.01
C ASP A 222 -6.18 4.97 1.82
N GLN A 223 -6.82 5.61 0.86
CA GLN A 223 -8.17 5.31 0.42
C GLN A 223 -8.17 4.09 -0.50
N LEU A 224 -9.20 3.23 -0.40
CA LEU A 224 -9.32 2.03 -1.25
C LEU A 224 -9.21 2.38 -2.75
N TYR A 225 -9.80 3.50 -3.16
CA TYR A 225 -9.83 3.93 -4.57
C TYR A 225 -8.48 4.39 -5.13
N ASN A 226 -7.47 4.61 -4.28
CA ASN A 226 -6.09 4.87 -4.71
C ASN A 226 -5.31 3.57 -4.98
N MET A 227 -5.90 2.42 -4.63
CA MET A 227 -5.35 1.10 -4.87
C MET A 227 -6.09 0.41 -6.02
N ARG A 228 -5.41 -0.50 -6.71
CA ARG A 228 -6.00 -1.30 -7.80
C ARG A 228 -5.48 -2.73 -7.78
N LEU A 229 -6.20 -3.65 -8.42
CA LEU A 229 -5.71 -4.98 -8.73
C LEU A 229 -5.07 -4.97 -10.12
N GLY A 230 -3.81 -5.41 -10.17
CA GLY A 230 -3.08 -5.64 -11.40
C GLY A 230 -3.39 -6.99 -12.03
N GLU A 231 -2.51 -7.42 -12.93
CA GLU A 231 -2.56 -8.78 -13.47
C GLU A 231 -2.44 -9.82 -12.34
N GLN A 232 -3.16 -10.93 -12.49
CA GLN A 232 -3.16 -12.03 -11.52
C GLN A 232 -3.57 -11.60 -10.10
N GLY A 233 -4.32 -10.51 -9.94
CA GLY A 233 -4.87 -10.07 -8.66
C GLY A 233 -3.85 -9.47 -7.69
N LEU A 234 -2.67 -9.07 -8.15
CA LEU A 234 -1.67 -8.38 -7.32
C LEU A 234 -2.15 -6.97 -6.96
N LEU A 235 -1.99 -6.55 -5.70
CA LEU A 235 -2.35 -5.20 -5.27
C LEU A 235 -1.30 -4.20 -5.75
N ILE A 236 -1.77 -3.13 -6.36
CA ILE A 236 -0.94 -2.01 -6.80
C ILE A 236 -1.36 -0.78 -6.00
N HIS A 237 -0.41 -0.24 -5.26
CA HIS A 237 -0.50 1.03 -4.57
C HIS A 237 0.58 1.98 -5.11
N PRO A 238 0.24 3.21 -5.56
CA PRO A 238 1.22 4.13 -6.17
C PRO A 238 2.44 4.42 -5.28
N ALA A 239 2.21 4.75 -4.01
CA ALA A 239 3.30 4.95 -3.05
C ALA A 239 4.15 3.68 -2.84
N ARG A 240 3.55 2.47 -2.81
CA ARG A 240 4.30 1.21 -2.75
C ARG A 240 5.18 1.00 -3.98
N ALA A 241 4.67 1.25 -5.17
CA ALA A 241 5.43 1.12 -6.41
C ALA A 241 6.61 2.10 -6.47
N THR A 242 6.40 3.36 -6.06
CA THR A 242 7.48 4.36 -5.93
C THR A 242 8.53 3.93 -4.92
N LEU A 243 8.09 3.42 -3.76
CA LEU A 243 8.96 2.89 -2.71
C LEU A 243 9.82 1.71 -3.19
N GLU A 244 9.24 0.77 -3.92
CA GLU A 244 9.95 -0.38 -4.49
C GLU A 244 11.03 0.07 -5.49
N LYS A 245 10.67 0.96 -6.42
CA LYS A 245 11.64 1.54 -7.37
C LYS A 245 12.78 2.25 -6.65
N ARG A 246 12.48 3.04 -5.62
CA ARG A 246 13.50 3.75 -4.82
C ARG A 246 14.38 2.77 -4.04
N THR A 247 13.81 1.68 -3.53
CA THR A 247 14.54 0.62 -2.83
C THR A 247 15.51 -0.10 -3.77
N GLN A 248 15.10 -0.42 -5.00
CA GLN A 248 15.97 -1.01 -6.01
C GLN A 248 17.15 -0.10 -6.36
N LEU A 249 16.90 1.22 -6.48
CA LEU A 249 17.97 2.20 -6.68
C LEU A 249 18.94 2.21 -5.49
N LEU A 250 18.43 2.26 -4.25
CA LEU A 250 19.28 2.21 -3.06
C LEU A 250 20.16 0.95 -3.00
N GLN A 251 19.62 -0.20 -3.37
CA GLN A 251 20.37 -1.46 -3.45
C GLN A 251 21.49 -1.38 -4.48
N ALA A 252 21.21 -0.87 -5.69
CA ALA A 252 22.22 -0.69 -6.74
C ALA A 252 23.30 0.34 -6.32
N MET A 253 22.88 1.44 -5.71
CA MET A 253 23.75 2.52 -5.22
C MET A 253 24.64 2.08 -4.06
N ALA A 254 24.17 1.16 -3.22
CA ALA A 254 24.93 0.64 -2.08
C ALA A 254 26.21 -0.11 -2.51
N VAL A 255 26.17 -0.77 -3.67
CA VAL A 255 27.30 -1.53 -4.23
C VAL A 255 28.02 -0.80 -5.37
N ALA A 256 27.57 0.40 -5.74
CA ALA A 256 28.16 1.18 -6.81
C ALA A 256 29.58 1.67 -6.41
N PRO A 257 30.58 1.57 -7.30
CA PRO A 257 31.95 1.96 -6.98
C PRO A 257 32.10 3.48 -6.82
N SER A 258 31.26 4.27 -7.47
CA SER A 258 31.28 5.73 -7.46
C SER A 258 29.88 6.31 -7.54
N VAL A 259 29.75 7.59 -7.20
CA VAL A 259 28.51 8.33 -7.34
C VAL A 259 28.24 8.59 -8.83
N ASP A 260 27.09 8.13 -9.31
CA ASP A 260 26.58 8.40 -10.65
C ASP A 260 25.44 9.44 -10.63
N GLU A 261 25.54 10.45 -11.51
CA GLU A 261 24.58 11.57 -11.62
C GLU A 261 23.20 11.07 -12.01
N VAL A 262 23.09 10.17 -12.99
CA VAL A 262 21.80 9.66 -13.51
C VAL A 262 21.05 8.88 -12.43
N SER A 263 21.75 8.02 -11.71
CA SER A 263 21.20 7.22 -10.61
C SER A 263 20.77 8.11 -9.43
N LEU A 264 21.55 9.13 -9.09
CA LEU A 264 21.17 10.09 -8.05
C LEU A 264 19.89 10.84 -8.41
N LEU A 265 19.82 11.39 -9.63
CA LEU A 265 18.63 12.11 -10.09
C LEU A 265 17.40 11.20 -10.15
N SER A 266 17.58 9.95 -10.60
CA SER A 266 16.51 8.94 -10.61
C SER A 266 16.00 8.62 -9.21
N TYR A 267 16.90 8.61 -8.21
CA TYR A 267 16.57 8.36 -6.81
C TYR A 267 15.84 9.55 -6.16
N LEU A 268 16.27 10.78 -6.42
CA LEU A 268 15.62 11.99 -5.90
C LEU A 268 14.21 12.14 -6.48
N GLY A 269 14.03 11.82 -7.77
CA GLY A 269 12.73 11.80 -8.43
C GLY A 269 11.97 13.11 -8.24
N GLN A 270 10.69 13.03 -7.86
CA GLN A 270 9.83 14.20 -7.63
C GLN A 270 9.93 14.78 -6.21
N ASN A 271 10.73 14.18 -5.31
CA ASN A 271 10.82 14.63 -3.91
C ASN A 271 11.67 15.88 -3.75
N VAL A 272 12.55 16.14 -4.71
CA VAL A 272 13.34 17.36 -4.79
C VAL A 272 12.90 18.12 -6.04
N ASN A 273 12.53 19.38 -5.87
CA ASN A 273 12.10 20.19 -7.00
C ASN A 273 13.27 20.41 -8.01
N GLU A 274 12.93 20.60 -9.28
CA GLU A 274 13.93 20.70 -10.35
C GLU A 274 14.89 21.87 -10.16
N GLU A 275 14.42 22.97 -9.56
CA GLU A 275 15.25 24.13 -9.27
C GLU A 275 16.32 23.83 -8.22
N ALA A 276 15.98 23.13 -7.14
CA ALA A 276 16.92 22.72 -6.10
C ALA A 276 17.92 21.69 -6.61
N VAL A 277 17.47 20.77 -7.48
CA VAL A 277 18.36 19.85 -8.19
C VAL A 277 19.39 20.65 -9.00
N ARG A 278 18.93 21.59 -9.82
CA ARG A 278 19.78 22.40 -10.71
C ARG A 278 20.70 23.36 -9.96
N ASP A 279 20.17 24.04 -8.95
CA ASP A 279 20.83 25.15 -8.27
C ASP A 279 21.71 24.68 -7.11
N VAL A 280 21.43 23.51 -6.53
CA VAL A 280 22.13 22.99 -5.33
C VAL A 280 22.77 21.64 -5.59
N ILE A 281 21.97 20.61 -5.89
CA ILE A 281 22.46 19.22 -5.91
C ILE A 281 23.49 18.99 -7.01
N LEU A 282 23.21 19.42 -8.25
CA LEU A 282 24.11 19.21 -9.39
C LEU A 282 25.44 19.97 -9.26
N PRO A 283 25.48 21.27 -8.91
CA PRO A 283 26.74 21.97 -8.66
C PRO A 283 27.56 21.32 -7.54
N LEU A 284 26.89 20.90 -6.45
CA LEU A 284 27.55 20.25 -5.33
C LEU A 284 28.12 18.88 -5.70
N LEU A 285 27.35 18.07 -6.42
CA LEU A 285 27.79 16.78 -6.94
C LEU A 285 29.01 16.93 -7.83
N ARG A 286 28.99 17.87 -8.77
CA ARG A 286 30.12 18.12 -9.68
C ARG A 286 31.35 18.63 -8.94
N ALA A 287 31.17 19.44 -7.89
CA ALA A 287 32.26 19.86 -7.02
C ALA A 287 32.87 18.70 -6.25
N TYR A 288 32.05 17.76 -5.76
CA TYR A 288 32.49 16.52 -5.11
C TYR A 288 33.23 15.60 -6.08
N LEU A 289 32.67 15.32 -7.27
CA LEU A 289 33.25 14.41 -8.26
C LEU A 289 34.62 14.86 -8.78
N ARG A 290 34.92 16.16 -8.73
CA ARG A 290 36.25 16.69 -9.04
C ARG A 290 37.32 16.24 -8.04
N ASP A 291 36.95 15.90 -6.81
CA ASP A 291 37.86 15.44 -5.76
C ASP A 291 37.11 14.73 -4.61
N PRO A 292 36.73 13.46 -4.80
CA PRO A 292 35.94 12.70 -3.81
C PRO A 292 36.65 12.51 -2.46
N ASP A 293 37.98 12.59 -2.44
CA ASP A 293 38.81 12.41 -1.25
C ASP A 293 38.90 13.66 -0.37
N LEU A 294 38.42 14.82 -0.85
CA LEU A 294 38.50 16.09 -0.12
C LEU A 294 37.92 15.99 1.30
N LEU A 295 36.77 15.33 1.46
CA LEU A 295 36.14 15.14 2.78
C LEU A 295 37.10 14.44 3.75
N ARG A 296 37.75 13.36 3.31
CA ARG A 296 38.67 12.57 4.13
C ARG A 296 39.93 13.36 4.47
N ARG A 297 40.49 14.11 3.51
CA ARG A 297 41.69 14.91 3.70
C ARG A 297 41.45 16.12 4.58
N TYR A 298 40.34 16.83 4.36
CA TYR A 298 39.99 18.04 5.11
C TYR A 298 39.60 17.70 6.55
N ASN A 299 38.84 16.62 6.75
CA ASN A 299 38.42 16.10 8.07
C ASN A 299 37.92 17.21 9.00
N PHE A 300 36.92 17.96 8.57
CA PHE A 300 36.35 19.10 9.32
C PHE A 300 37.41 20.14 9.75
N GLY A 301 38.41 20.37 8.90
CA GLY A 301 39.50 21.33 9.13
C GLY A 301 40.63 20.80 10.01
N ARG A 302 40.58 19.55 10.48
CA ARG A 302 41.60 18.96 11.35
C ARG A 302 42.74 18.29 10.58
N GLY A 303 42.53 17.95 9.31
CA GLY A 303 43.43 17.04 8.60
C GLY A 303 43.47 15.65 9.23
N SER A 304 44.42 14.81 8.80
CA SER A 304 44.72 13.54 9.47
C SER A 304 46.18 13.51 9.93
N PRO A 305 46.55 12.69 10.93
CA PRO A 305 47.92 12.62 11.44
C PRO A 305 48.99 12.35 10.37
N HIS A 306 48.62 11.68 9.27
CA HIS A 306 49.51 11.35 8.16
C HIS A 306 49.30 12.22 6.91
N GLN A 307 48.35 13.16 6.95
CA GLN A 307 48.01 14.04 5.84
C GLN A 307 47.56 15.40 6.41
N PRO A 308 48.51 16.33 6.64
CA PRO A 308 48.18 17.65 7.18
C PRO A 308 47.31 18.44 6.21
N LEU A 309 46.53 19.37 6.76
CA LEU A 309 45.63 20.21 5.98
C LEU A 309 46.42 21.05 4.96
N ARG A 310 46.04 20.95 3.68
CA ARG A 310 46.62 21.75 2.60
C ARG A 310 45.87 23.06 2.45
N GLU A 311 46.57 24.14 2.11
CA GLU A 311 45.94 25.44 1.82
C GLU A 311 44.92 25.34 0.68
N GLU A 312 45.21 24.52 -0.34
CA GLU A 312 44.30 24.29 -1.46
C GLU A 312 42.98 23.63 -1.03
N ASP A 313 43.05 22.66 -0.12
CA ASP A 313 41.87 21.98 0.43
C ASP A 313 41.00 22.99 1.22
N ALA A 314 41.64 23.82 2.05
CA ALA A 314 40.97 24.88 2.81
C ALA A 314 40.30 25.93 1.91
N LEU A 315 41.01 26.41 0.89
CA LEU A 315 40.47 27.39 -0.07
C LEU A 315 39.27 26.81 -0.83
N ARG A 316 39.30 25.52 -1.18
CA ARG A 316 38.21 24.85 -1.86
C ARG A 316 36.95 24.74 -0.99
N VAL A 317 37.11 24.35 0.27
CA VAL A 317 35.99 24.31 1.24
C VAL A 317 35.44 25.71 1.49
N GLN A 318 36.31 26.71 1.66
CA GLN A 318 35.90 28.09 1.84
C GLN A 318 35.08 28.60 0.63
N ARG A 319 35.49 28.31 -0.60
CA ARG A 319 34.72 28.66 -1.81
C ARG A 319 33.34 27.97 -1.85
N ALA A 320 33.28 26.70 -1.45
CA ALA A 320 32.01 25.97 -1.38
C ALA A 320 31.05 26.58 -0.34
N MET A 321 31.56 26.98 0.82
CA MET A 321 30.78 27.68 1.86
C MET A 321 30.27 29.04 1.37
N HIS A 322 31.11 29.86 0.73
CA HIS A 322 30.68 31.15 0.17
C HIS A 322 29.59 30.96 -0.90
N TRP A 323 29.73 29.93 -1.73
CA TRP A 323 28.71 29.59 -2.71
C TRP A 323 27.39 29.18 -2.05
N LEU A 324 27.42 28.33 -1.02
CA LEU A 324 26.21 27.94 -0.27
C LEU A 324 25.52 29.16 0.37
N LEU A 325 26.27 30.08 0.98
CA LEU A 325 25.73 31.34 1.51
C LEU A 325 25.06 32.19 0.43
N SER A 326 25.62 32.18 -0.79
CA SER A 326 25.04 32.92 -1.91
C SER A 326 23.67 32.38 -2.34
N LEU A 327 23.35 31.12 -2.05
CA LEU A 327 22.06 30.51 -2.38
C LEU A 327 20.89 31.12 -1.58
N ALA A 328 21.16 31.79 -0.45
CA ALA A 328 20.14 32.54 0.27
C ALA A 328 19.49 33.63 -0.62
N LYS A 329 20.26 34.22 -1.55
CA LYS A 329 19.75 35.20 -2.53
C LYS A 329 18.77 34.58 -3.55
N LYS A 330 18.81 33.26 -3.71
CA LYS A 330 17.88 32.47 -4.54
C LYS A 330 16.74 31.87 -3.73
N GLY A 331 16.59 32.22 -2.45
CA GLY A 331 15.51 31.73 -1.59
C GLY A 331 15.81 30.43 -0.84
N TYR A 332 17.03 29.88 -0.93
CA TYR A 332 17.40 28.67 -0.18
C TYR A 332 17.82 29.04 1.24
N SER A 333 16.91 28.85 2.21
CA SER A 333 17.21 29.00 3.63
C SER A 333 18.06 27.84 4.18
N ALA A 334 18.66 28.00 5.36
CA ALA A 334 19.39 26.92 6.04
C ALA A 334 18.50 25.68 6.24
N THR A 335 17.23 25.88 6.64
CA THR A 335 16.25 24.80 6.78
C THR A 335 15.98 24.08 5.45
N CYS A 336 15.93 24.82 4.34
CA CYS A 336 15.76 24.25 3.02
C CYS A 336 16.95 23.36 2.65
N LEU A 337 18.18 23.85 2.86
CA LEU A 337 19.41 23.09 2.59
C LEU A 337 19.52 21.82 3.46
N GLN A 338 19.17 21.92 4.75
CA GLN A 338 19.08 20.76 5.64
C GLN A 338 18.00 19.76 5.18
N GLY A 339 16.89 20.25 4.63
CA GLY A 339 15.87 19.41 4.00
C GLY A 339 16.40 18.63 2.80
N LEU A 340 17.21 19.26 1.94
CA LEU A 340 17.84 18.61 0.79
C LEU A 340 18.83 17.51 1.20
N LEU A 341 19.59 17.72 2.28
CA LEU A 341 20.49 16.70 2.82
C LEU A 341 19.73 15.42 3.22
N LYS A 342 18.55 15.57 3.85
CA LYS A 342 17.71 14.43 4.25
C LYS A 342 17.18 13.61 3.09
N GLU A 343 17.09 14.21 1.90
CA GLU A 343 16.66 13.51 0.68
C GLU A 343 17.80 12.76 -0.01
N LEU A 344 19.07 12.99 0.34
CA LEU A 344 20.20 12.28 -0.26
C LEU A 344 20.32 10.83 0.23
N PRO A 345 20.79 9.90 -0.62
CA PRO A 345 20.99 8.50 -0.24
C PRO A 345 22.26 8.35 0.60
N PHE A 346 22.14 7.69 1.75
CA PHE A 346 23.25 7.44 2.67
C PHE A 346 23.77 6.00 2.57
N VAL A 347 24.12 5.57 1.34
CA VAL A 347 24.57 4.20 1.04
C VAL A 347 25.80 4.22 0.13
N GLY A 348 26.71 3.24 0.29
CA GLY A 348 27.88 3.09 -0.57
C GLY A 348 28.68 4.38 -0.76
N SER A 349 29.15 4.64 -1.98
CA SER A 349 29.84 5.88 -2.35
C SER A 349 28.98 7.13 -2.25
N TYR A 350 27.65 7.01 -2.27
CA TYR A 350 26.73 8.13 -2.11
C TYR A 350 26.70 8.68 -0.67
N ALA A 351 26.96 7.83 0.33
CA ALA A 351 27.12 8.27 1.70
C ALA A 351 28.29 9.26 1.85
N ALA A 352 29.40 9.04 1.13
CA ALA A 352 30.53 9.97 1.15
C ALA A 352 30.18 11.34 0.54
N PHE A 353 29.38 11.37 -0.52
CA PHE A 353 28.85 12.60 -1.09
C PHE A 353 27.89 13.31 -0.12
N ALA A 354 26.96 12.58 0.50
CA ALA A 354 26.06 13.16 1.50
C ALA A 354 26.82 13.74 2.70
N ARG A 355 27.86 13.06 3.20
CA ARG A 355 28.73 13.56 4.27
C ARG A 355 29.57 14.76 3.86
N TYR A 356 29.96 14.85 2.59
CA TYR A 356 30.61 16.06 2.07
C TYR A 356 29.66 17.25 2.14
N TYR A 357 28.38 17.06 1.80
CA TYR A 357 27.38 18.10 1.95
C TYR A 357 27.13 18.47 3.42
N GLU A 358 26.95 17.47 4.29
CA GLU A 358 26.77 17.63 5.73
C GLU A 358 27.91 18.46 6.35
N MET A 359 29.17 18.12 6.04
CA MET A 359 30.33 18.87 6.51
C MET A 359 30.25 20.34 6.13
N LEU A 360 29.85 20.68 4.90
CA LEU A 360 29.73 22.07 4.47
C LEU A 360 28.64 22.82 5.24
N LEU A 361 27.52 22.16 5.54
CA LEU A 361 26.43 22.76 6.32
C LEU A 361 26.84 22.98 7.79
N GLU A 362 27.48 22.00 8.41
CA GLU A 362 27.97 22.14 9.79
C GLU A 362 29.00 23.28 9.93
N LEU A 363 29.90 23.41 8.95
CA LEU A 363 30.87 24.51 8.95
C LEU A 363 30.18 25.88 8.81
N LEU A 364 29.12 25.98 8.01
CA LEU A 364 28.35 27.22 7.87
C LEU A 364 27.68 27.64 9.18
N ASP A 365 27.07 26.67 9.89
CA ASP A 365 26.44 26.92 11.18
C ASP A 365 27.47 27.36 12.23
N SER A 366 28.66 26.76 12.21
CA SER A 366 29.75 27.13 13.12
C SER A 366 30.34 28.52 12.87
N THR A 367 30.26 29.03 11.64
CA THR A 367 30.71 30.39 11.29
C THR A 367 29.65 31.47 11.51
N SER A 368 28.40 31.06 11.73
CA SER A 368 27.26 31.97 11.95
C SER A 368 26.91 32.14 13.43
N SER A 369 27.53 31.32 14.30
CA SER A 369 27.46 31.37 15.76
C SER A 369 28.65 32.14 16.32
#